data_AF-A0A947W7Z3-F1
#
_entry.id   AF-A0A947W7Z3-F1
#
_cell.length_a   1.000
_cell.length_b   1.000
_cell.length_c   1.000
_cell.angle_alpha   90.00
_cell.angle_beta   90.00
_cell.angle_gamma   90.00
#
_symmetry.space_group_name_H-M   'P 1'
#
loop_
_entity.id
_entity.type
_entity.pdbx_description
1 polymer ?
#
loop_
_entity_poly.entity_id
_entity_poly.type
_entity_poly.pdbx_seq_one_letter_code
_entity_poly.pdbx_strand_id
1 'polypeptide(L)'
;EMNHNEILSFQFRKREWIIKDILLLVLRDPDEHPRNSLRIDFSSDIVRPMIRGLYQIKPKGKSRLCRMLNHIQIADYVSVYLALLTKTDPSVQNHIDDLKKKIHLIR
;
A
#
# COMPACT_ATOMS: atom_id res chain seq x y z
N GLU A 1 -3.78 -4.85 8.08
CA GLU A 1 -4.69 -4.29 9.10
C GLU A 1 -4.57 -2.77 9.02
N MET A 2 -5.53 -2.00 9.52
CA MET A 2 -5.30 -0.59 9.86
C MET A 2 -5.64 -0.51 11.34
N ASN A 3 -4.61 -0.65 12.17
CA ASN A 3 -4.77 -0.77 13.60
C ASN A 3 -3.62 -0.06 14.34
N HIS A 4 -3.06 -0.72 15.34
CA HIS A 4 -1.99 -0.19 16.17
C HIS A 4 -0.69 0.07 15.38
N ASN A 5 -0.38 -0.78 14.38
CA ASN A 5 0.90 -0.69 13.66
C ASN A 5 0.95 0.55 12.75
N GLU A 6 -0.14 0.85 12.06
CA GLU A 6 -0.20 1.99 11.15
C GLU A 6 -0.31 3.31 11.94
N ILE A 7 -1.18 3.38 12.95
CA ILE A 7 -1.36 4.61 13.74
C ILE A 7 -0.06 5.00 14.47
N LEU A 8 0.60 4.05 15.13
CA LEU A 8 1.85 4.35 15.83
C LEU A 8 3.01 4.69 14.88
N SER A 9 3.02 4.14 13.66
CA SER A 9 4.04 4.46 12.65
C SER A 9 3.99 5.92 12.22
N PHE A 10 2.79 6.53 12.17
CA PHE A 10 2.62 7.94 11.82
C PHE A 10 2.81 8.90 13.00
N GLN A 11 2.77 8.42 14.24
CA GLN A 11 3.03 9.23 15.43
C GLN A 11 4.53 9.54 15.66
N PHE A 12 5.43 8.91 14.92
CA PHE A 12 6.88 9.12 15.04
C PHE A 12 7.32 10.49 14.49
N ARG A 13 7.22 11.52 15.33
CA ARG A 13 7.61 12.92 15.04
C ARG A 13 9.04 13.09 14.50
N LYS A 14 9.97 12.19 14.85
CA LYS A 14 11.36 12.23 14.35
C LYS A 14 11.48 12.05 12.82
N ARG A 15 10.42 11.61 12.13
CA ARG A 15 10.38 11.41 10.68
C ARG A 15 9.23 12.17 10.01
N GLU A 16 8.77 13.26 10.62
CA GLU A 16 7.63 14.05 10.15
C GLU A 16 7.80 14.50 8.68
N TRP A 17 9.02 14.80 8.25
CA TRP A 17 9.33 15.17 6.87
C TRP A 17 9.02 14.05 5.86
N ILE A 18 9.31 12.78 6.18
CA ILE A 18 8.96 11.64 5.30
C ILE A 18 7.45 11.46 5.31
N ILE A 19 6.84 11.52 6.49
CA ILE A 19 5.42 11.25 6.67
C ILE A 19 4.55 12.23 5.86
N LYS A 20 4.96 13.50 5.79
CA LYS A 20 4.31 14.54 4.98
C LYS A 20 4.37 14.32 3.46
N ASP A 21 5.23 13.42 2.99
CA ASP A 21 5.31 13.04 1.57
C ASP A 21 4.61 11.72 1.26
N ILE A 22 4.09 11.01 2.27
CA ILE A 22 3.38 9.74 2.07
C ILE A 22 1.99 9.96 1.50
N LEU A 23 1.67 9.21 0.46
CA LEU A 23 0.30 9.00 0.00
C LEU A 23 -0.22 7.65 0.50
N LEU A 24 -1.34 7.63 1.22
CA LEU A 24 -1.98 6.41 1.67
C LEU A 24 -3.11 6.00 0.73
N LEU A 25 -3.00 4.79 0.18
CA LEU A 25 -4.07 4.17 -0.61
C LEU A 25 -4.76 3.09 0.24
N VAL A 26 -6.04 3.30 0.55
CA VAL A 26 -6.87 2.38 1.34
C VAL A 26 -7.77 1.59 0.40
N LEU A 27 -7.54 0.28 0.31
CA LEU A 27 -8.38 -0.61 -0.49
C LEU A 27 -9.65 -0.95 0.32
N ARG A 28 -10.81 -0.57 -0.20
CA ARG A 28 -12.12 -0.87 0.40
C ARG A 28 -12.77 -2.06 -0.31
N ASP A 29 -13.75 -2.70 0.30
CA ASP A 29 -14.60 -3.71 -0.35
C ASP A 29 -16.05 -3.55 0.13
N PRO A 30 -17.06 -3.75 -0.76
CA PRO A 30 -18.46 -3.65 -0.34
C PRO A 30 -18.89 -4.74 0.65
N ASP A 31 -18.22 -5.90 0.68
CA ASP A 31 -18.54 -7.01 1.57
C ASP A 31 -17.68 -6.98 2.85
N GLU A 32 -17.13 -5.82 3.20
CA GLU A 32 -16.41 -5.65 4.46
C GLU A 32 -17.30 -5.91 5.67
N HIS A 33 -16.76 -6.65 6.65
CA HIS A 33 -17.42 -6.76 7.93
C HIS A 33 -17.57 -5.36 8.56
N PRO A 34 -18.75 -4.97 9.09
CA PRO A 34 -19.01 -3.60 9.59
C PRO A 34 -17.97 -3.11 10.60
N ARG A 35 -17.53 -3.99 11.50
CA ARG A 35 -16.46 -3.69 12.48
C ARG A 35 -15.12 -3.32 11.82
N ASN A 36 -14.79 -3.94 10.69
CA ASN A 36 -13.56 -3.64 9.96
C ASN A 36 -13.68 -2.33 9.19
N SER A 37 -14.84 -2.05 8.58
CA SER A 37 -15.09 -0.75 7.95
C SER A 37 -14.90 0.39 8.95
N LEU A 38 -15.55 0.30 10.12
CA LEU A 38 -15.40 1.31 11.17
C LEU A 38 -13.94 1.49 11.60
N ARG A 39 -13.19 0.40 11.79
CA ARG A 39 -11.76 0.48 12.14
C ARG A 39 -10.95 1.21 11.08
N ILE A 40 -11.22 0.94 9.80
CA ILE A 40 -10.54 1.60 8.68
C ILE A 40 -10.87 3.09 8.67
N ASP A 41 -12.14 3.44 8.86
CA ASP A 41 -12.60 4.83 8.87
C ASP A 41 -11.94 5.62 10.02
N PHE A 42 -12.03 5.10 11.26
CA PHE A 42 -11.39 5.74 12.43
C PHE A 42 -9.87 5.87 12.28
N SER A 43 -9.20 4.82 11.81
CA SER A 43 -7.74 4.87 11.62
C SER A 43 -7.35 5.85 10.53
N SER A 44 -8.13 5.92 9.44
CA SER A 44 -7.94 6.87 8.35
C SER A 44 -8.04 8.31 8.84
N ASP A 45 -9.04 8.63 9.68
CA ASP A 45 -9.22 9.97 10.23
C ASP A 45 -8.07 10.39 11.14
N ILE A 46 -7.54 9.47 11.94
CA ILE A 46 -6.38 9.71 12.80
C ILE A 46 -5.14 10.06 11.96
N VAL A 47 -4.89 9.34 10.86
CA VAL A 47 -3.66 9.49 10.07
C VAL A 47 -3.72 10.58 9.01
N ARG A 48 -4.92 10.93 8.54
CA ARG A 48 -5.15 11.94 7.50
C ARG A 48 -4.43 13.28 7.71
N PRO A 49 -4.41 13.90 8.91
CA PRO A 49 -3.71 15.17 9.09
C PRO A 49 -2.18 15.05 9.08
N MET A 50 -1.63 13.83 9.15
CA MET A 50 -0.18 13.60 9.22
C MET A 50 0.44 13.42 7.83
N ILE A 51 -0.32 12.87 6.88
CA ILE A 51 0.18 12.45 5.56
C ILE A 51 -0.15 13.43 4.44
N ARG A 52 0.50 13.29 3.29
CA ARG A 52 0.26 14.13 2.11
C ARG A 52 -1.16 14.01 1.57
N GLY A 53 -1.69 12.79 1.59
CA GLY A 53 -3.01 12.50 1.07
C GLY A 53 -3.46 11.08 1.35
N LEU A 54 -4.77 10.91 1.38
CA LEU A 54 -5.43 9.63 1.60
C LEU A 54 -6.47 9.42 0.50
N TYR A 55 -6.41 8.27 -0.17
CA TYR A 55 -7.40 7.88 -1.17
C TYR A 55 -8.00 6.53 -0.82
N GLN A 56 -9.32 6.44 -0.87
CA GLN A 56 -10.04 5.19 -0.71
C GLN A 56 -10.43 4.63 -2.07
N ILE A 57 -9.98 3.42 -2.38
CA ILE A 57 -10.20 2.76 -3.67
C ILE A 57 -11.25 1.68 -3.49
N LYS A 58 -12.32 1.75 -4.28
CA LYS A 58 -13.34 0.70 -4.33
C LYS A 58 -13.13 -0.16 -5.58
N PRO A 59 -13.20 -1.50 -5.46
CA PRO A 59 -12.94 -2.40 -6.56
C PRO A 59 -14.15 -2.44 -7.50
N LYS A 60 -13.88 -2.77 -8.76
CA LYS A 60 -14.90 -3.12 -9.76
C LYS A 60 -15.07 -4.64 -9.82
N GLY A 61 -16.30 -5.10 -10.04
CA GLY A 61 -16.62 -6.52 -10.22
C GLY A 61 -17.76 -7.01 -9.34
N LYS A 62 -18.46 -8.06 -9.81
CA LYS A 62 -19.61 -8.63 -9.10
C LYS A 62 -19.21 -9.68 -8.06
N SER A 63 -18.26 -10.55 -8.40
CA SER A 63 -17.79 -11.60 -7.48
C SER A 63 -16.60 -11.11 -6.64
N ARG A 64 -16.40 -11.76 -5.49
CA ARG A 64 -15.26 -11.50 -4.62
C ARG A 64 -13.92 -11.66 -5.35
N LEU A 65 -13.79 -12.70 -6.18
CA LEU A 65 -12.59 -12.94 -6.96
C LEU A 65 -12.32 -11.80 -7.96
N CYS A 66 -13.35 -11.33 -8.67
CA CYS A 66 -13.19 -10.19 -9.59
C CYS A 66 -12.70 -8.94 -8.86
N ARG A 67 -13.25 -8.65 -7.68
CA ARG A 67 -12.85 -7.48 -6.87
C ARG A 67 -11.42 -7.59 -6.36
N MET A 68 -11.00 -8.78 -5.94
CA MET A 68 -9.61 -9.05 -5.56
C MET A 68 -8.65 -8.84 -6.72
N LEU A 69 -8.94 -9.43 -7.89
CA LEU A 69 -8.13 -9.26 -9.10
C LEU A 69 -8.09 -7.80 -9.57
N ASN A 70 -9.19 -7.06 -9.43
CA ASN A 70 -9.23 -5.65 -9.76
C ASN A 70 -8.29 -4.82 -8.87
N HIS A 71 -8.27 -5.07 -7.56
CA HIS A 71 -7.33 -4.42 -6.65
C HIS A 71 -5.87 -4.75 -6.97
N ILE A 72 -5.57 -6.03 -7.28
CA ILE A 72 -4.22 -6.44 -7.70
C ILE A 72 -3.82 -5.68 -8.96
N GLN A 73 -4.68 -5.65 -9.99
CA GLN A 73 -4.40 -4.95 -11.23
C GLN A 73 -4.16 -3.45 -11.03
N ILE A 74 -4.93 -2.79 -10.15
CA ILE A 74 -4.73 -1.38 -9.81
C ILE A 74 -3.36 -1.18 -9.14
N ALA A 75 -3.00 -2.03 -8.17
CA ALA A 75 -1.71 -1.95 -7.48
C ALA A 75 -0.53 -2.18 -8.44
N ASP A 76 -0.65 -3.14 -9.36
CA ASP A 76 0.36 -3.40 -10.39
C ASP A 76 0.56 -2.17 -11.27
N TYR A 77 -0.53 -1.56 -11.76
CA TYR A 77 -0.42 -0.31 -12.52
C TYR A 77 0.23 0.80 -11.71
N VAL A 78 -0.21 1.03 -10.47
CA VAL A 78 0.42 2.05 -9.61
C VAL A 78 1.93 1.84 -9.52
N SER A 79 2.40 0.61 -9.31
CA SER A 79 3.83 0.31 -9.21
C SER A 79 4.59 0.61 -10.52
N VAL A 80 4.05 0.20 -11.67
CA VAL A 80 4.68 0.40 -12.98
C VAL A 80 4.71 1.89 -13.32
N TYR A 81 3.59 2.60 -13.17
CA TYR A 81 3.54 4.04 -13.44
C TYR A 81 4.45 4.83 -12.51
N LEU A 82 4.55 4.44 -11.24
CA LEU A 82 5.49 5.06 -10.31
C LEU A 82 6.95 4.85 -10.73
N ALA A 83 7.31 3.65 -11.18
CA ALA A 83 8.64 3.37 -11.72
C ALA A 83 8.94 4.25 -12.95
N LEU A 84 7.99 4.34 -13.89
CA LEU A 84 8.12 5.20 -15.08
C LEU A 84 8.30 6.68 -14.71
N LEU A 85 7.49 7.19 -13.78
CA LEU A 85 7.57 8.58 -13.31
C LEU A 85 8.88 8.88 -12.59
N THR A 86 9.46 7.89 -11.90
CA THR A 86 10.75 8.00 -11.21
C THR A 86 11.93 7.63 -12.10
N LYS A 87 11.71 7.34 -13.39
CA LYS A 87 12.73 6.88 -14.36
C LYS A 87 13.48 5.63 -13.89
N THR A 88 12.78 4.77 -13.14
CA THR A 88 13.26 3.45 -12.72
C THR A 88 12.76 2.40 -13.70
N ASP A 89 13.61 1.44 -14.08
CA ASP A 89 13.18 0.30 -14.90
C ASP A 89 12.38 -0.68 -14.02
N PRO A 90 11.06 -0.87 -14.28
CA PRO A 90 10.22 -1.77 -13.48
C PRO A 90 10.54 -3.26 -13.68
N SER A 91 11.32 -3.61 -14.72
CA SER A 91 11.69 -5.00 -15.01
C SER A 91 12.94 -5.47 -14.26
N VAL A 92 13.73 -4.53 -13.73
CA VAL A 92 15.04 -4.81 -13.12
C VAL A 92 14.89 -5.17 -11.65
N GLN A 93 15.31 -6.39 -11.28
CA GLN A 93 15.24 -6.91 -9.91
C GLN A 93 16.62 -7.22 -9.32
N ASN A 94 17.60 -6.33 -9.53
CA ASN A 94 19.01 -6.53 -9.16
C ASN A 94 19.21 -7.09 -7.74
N HIS A 95 18.49 -6.57 -6.74
CA HIS A 95 18.60 -7.05 -5.36
C HIS A 95 18.08 -8.48 -5.15
N ILE A 96 17.05 -8.89 -5.90
CA ILE A 96 16.50 -10.25 -5.84
C ILE A 96 17.45 -11.23 -6.53
N ASP A 97 18.05 -10.82 -7.65
CA ASP A 97 19.03 -11.65 -8.35
C ASP A 97 20.31 -11.85 -7.51
N ASP A 98 20.76 -10.80 -6.82
CA ASP A 98 21.87 -10.89 -5.87
C ASP A 98 21.54 -11.78 -4.66
N LEU A 99 20.30 -11.73 -4.15
CA LEU A 99 19.84 -12.63 -3.11
C LEU A 99 19.84 -14.10 -3.58
N LYS A 100 19.29 -14.37 -4.78
CA LYS A 100 19.28 -15.71 -5.38
C LYS A 100 20.71 -16.25 -5.56
N LYS A 101 21.63 -15.42 -6.03
CA LYS A 101 23.06 -15.77 -6.16
C LYS A 101 23.67 -16.13 -4.82
N LYS A 102 23.47 -15.30 -3.79
CA LYS A 102 24.00 -15.57 -2.43
C LYS A 102 23.45 -16.85 -1.83
N ILE A 103 22.18 -17.16 -2.03
CA ILE A 103 21.58 -18.41 -1.56
C ILE A 103 22.19 -19.61 -2.32
N HIS A 104 22.42 -19.48 -3.63
CA HIS A 104 23.00 -20.56 -4.44
C HIS A 104 24.47 -20.85 -4.12
N LEU A 105 25.22 -19.86 -3.61
CA LEU A 105 26.61 -20.00 -3.17
C LEU A 105 26.78 -20.74 -1.83
N ILE A 106 25.69 -21.03 -1.11
CA ILE A 106 25.70 -21.75 0.18
C ILE A 106 25.34 -23.25 0.00
N ARG A 107 25.38 -23.76 -1.23
CA ARG A 107 25.31 -25.20 -1.53
C ARG A 107 26.69 -25.81 -1.69
#